data_AF-U5WRB4-F1
#
_entry.id   AF-U5WRB4-F1
#
_cell.length_a   1.000
_cell.length_b   1.000
_cell.length_c   1.000
_cell.angle_alpha   90.00
_cell.angle_beta   90.00
_cell.angle_gamma   90.00
#
_symmetry.space_group_name_H-M   'P 1'
#
loop_
_entity.id
_entity.type
_entity.pdbx_description
1 polymer ?
#
loop_
_entity_poly.entity_id
_entity_poly.type
_entity_poly.pdbx_seq_one_letter_code
_entity_poly.pdbx_strand_id
1 'polypeptide(L)'
;MTGRGYRLFLDELTRLAGRTGDQRVPPIAARVAEPPRVAVRGRPGAGCRTVAHALNGAGLTVVSSAFSASVADVQLYVLAEALKPEDRDAIAAVRDARQPLVIVLNKADLSGFGGAGPMAAAQTRCAHFSALVGLPVVPMIGLLAAAAFDFLDETCWLALRALAAHPEGLTCLDGSFDGFLAAELTVSMPMRLRLLEALDLFGIALGVAAVRRGAGPAEVRALLHRASGVDAVVAQAMAARGPARYRRILEAVTALEAMAVADERIARCLSGDNMVLARMSAALDAVSALHLEPEDIATDDMAALLRRAVRWQYHRRSRGGTAARVDAACGADIVRGSLRLWSRAGGSVESGELG
;
A
#
# COMPACT_ATOMS: atom_id res chain seq x y z
N MET A 1 -4.69 -11.87 -7.18
CA MET A 1 -5.13 -10.71 -7.99
C MET A 1 -5.96 -9.75 -7.13
N THR A 2 -5.30 -8.83 -6.41
CA THR A 2 -5.97 -7.99 -5.41
C THR A 2 -6.80 -6.87 -6.06
N GLY A 3 -8.05 -6.72 -5.63
CA GLY A 3 -8.93 -5.59 -5.97
C GLY A 3 -9.86 -5.82 -7.16
N ARG A 4 -10.07 -7.07 -7.59
CA ARG A 4 -11.06 -7.41 -8.62
C ARG A 4 -12.49 -7.21 -8.11
N GLY A 5 -12.78 -7.63 -6.88
CA GLY A 5 -14.13 -7.56 -6.32
C GLY A 5 -14.60 -6.12 -6.10
N TYR A 6 -13.68 -5.25 -5.72
CA TYR A 6 -13.94 -3.82 -5.59
C TYR A 6 -14.37 -3.18 -6.92
N ARG A 7 -13.72 -3.54 -8.05
CA ARG A 7 -14.12 -3.05 -9.39
C ARG A 7 -15.50 -3.58 -9.78
N LEU A 8 -15.74 -4.88 -9.59
CA LEU A 8 -17.05 -5.49 -9.86
C LEU A 8 -18.18 -4.81 -9.08
N PHE A 9 -17.91 -4.43 -7.82
CA PHE A 9 -18.89 -3.72 -7.00
C PHE A 9 -19.18 -2.31 -7.53
N LEU A 10 -18.15 -1.55 -7.92
CA LEU A 10 -18.32 -0.22 -8.54
C LEU A 10 -19.06 -0.29 -9.89
N ASP A 11 -18.79 -1.31 -10.70
CA ASP A 11 -19.49 -1.54 -11.96
C ASP A 11 -20.99 -1.78 -11.72
N GLU A 12 -21.33 -2.57 -10.69
CA GLU A 12 -22.73 -2.79 -10.31
C GLU A 12 -23.40 -1.53 -9.75
N LEU A 13 -22.71 -0.71 -8.97
CA LEU A 13 -23.25 0.59 -8.54
C LEU A 13 -23.52 1.53 -9.73
N THR A 14 -22.62 1.55 -10.70
CA THR A 14 -22.77 2.35 -11.92
C THR A 14 -23.99 1.86 -12.73
N ARG A 15 -24.13 0.54 -12.90
CA ARG A 15 -25.32 -0.05 -13.55
C ARG A 15 -26.60 0.20 -12.77
N LEU A 16 -26.53 0.21 -11.44
CA LEU A 16 -27.70 0.49 -10.59
C LEU A 16 -28.14 1.95 -10.78
N ALA A 17 -27.21 2.90 -10.72
CA ALA A 17 -27.49 4.32 -10.93
C ALA A 17 -28.18 4.56 -12.30
N GLY A 18 -27.68 3.92 -13.36
CA GLY A 18 -28.30 4.01 -14.69
C GLY A 18 -29.70 3.39 -14.78
N ARG A 19 -29.98 2.31 -14.03
CA ARG A 19 -31.29 1.63 -14.03
C ARG A 19 -32.35 2.34 -13.19
N THR A 20 -31.97 2.94 -12.06
CA THR A 20 -32.93 3.58 -11.16
C THR A 20 -33.11 5.06 -11.46
N GLY A 21 -32.08 5.73 -11.99
CA GLY A 21 -32.04 7.20 -12.10
C GLY A 21 -31.97 7.92 -10.76
N ASP A 22 -31.77 7.19 -9.65
CA ASP A 22 -31.77 7.74 -8.30
C ASP A 22 -30.47 8.52 -8.04
N GLN A 23 -30.62 9.85 -7.89
CA GLN A 23 -29.52 10.80 -7.69
C GLN A 23 -28.72 10.57 -6.40
N ARG A 24 -29.20 9.72 -5.49
CA ARG A 24 -28.50 9.36 -4.26
C ARG A 24 -27.47 8.23 -4.46
N VAL A 25 -27.57 7.46 -5.55
CA VAL A 25 -26.64 6.36 -5.86
C VAL A 25 -25.26 6.85 -6.31
N PRO A 26 -25.12 7.84 -7.21
CA PRO A 26 -23.80 8.33 -7.64
C PRO A 26 -22.90 8.84 -6.49
N PRO A 27 -23.40 9.60 -5.50
CA PRO A 27 -22.60 9.96 -4.32
C PRO A 27 -22.13 8.77 -3.47
N ILE A 28 -22.88 7.67 -3.44
CA ILE A 28 -22.44 6.43 -2.77
C ILE A 28 -21.29 5.80 -3.57
N ALA A 29 -21.45 5.68 -4.89
CA ALA A 29 -20.41 5.14 -5.77
C ALA A 29 -19.12 5.97 -5.71
N ALA A 30 -19.22 7.30 -5.69
CA ALA A 30 -18.09 8.21 -5.58
C ALA A 30 -17.28 7.99 -4.29
N ARG A 31 -17.96 7.87 -3.14
CA ARG A 31 -17.31 7.59 -1.84
C ARG A 31 -16.60 6.23 -1.83
N VAL A 32 -17.20 5.22 -2.45
CA VAL A 32 -16.54 3.91 -2.59
C VAL A 32 -15.30 4.06 -3.45
N ALA A 33 -15.38 4.82 -4.55
CA ALA A 33 -14.33 5.06 -5.54
C ALA A 33 -13.16 5.96 -5.07
N GLU A 34 -13.28 6.62 -3.91
CA GLU A 34 -12.22 7.52 -3.40
C GLU A 34 -10.85 6.83 -3.36
N PRO A 35 -9.75 7.53 -3.67
CA PRO A 35 -8.41 6.98 -3.54
C PRO A 35 -8.12 6.47 -2.11
N PRO A 36 -7.28 5.44 -1.95
CA PRO A 36 -6.84 5.02 -0.63
C PRO A 36 -5.95 6.10 0.00
N ARG A 37 -6.20 6.37 1.26
CA ARG A 37 -5.47 7.34 2.10
C ARG A 37 -4.49 6.60 2.97
N VAL A 38 -3.27 7.10 3.06
CA VAL A 38 -2.22 6.50 3.89
C VAL A 38 -1.75 7.48 4.95
N ALA A 39 -1.46 6.98 6.15
CA ALA A 39 -0.82 7.77 7.19
C ALA A 39 0.61 7.29 7.40
N VAL A 40 1.56 8.22 7.48
CA VAL A 40 2.97 7.90 7.73
C VAL A 40 3.30 8.26 9.17
N ARG A 41 3.82 7.28 9.91
CA ARG A 41 4.23 7.40 11.31
C ARG A 41 5.61 6.78 11.49
N GLY A 42 6.25 7.09 12.61
CA GLY A 42 7.57 6.58 12.96
C GLY A 42 8.21 7.47 14.00
N ARG A 43 9.36 7.05 14.55
CA ARG A 43 10.07 7.85 15.54
C ARG A 43 10.60 9.18 14.96
N PRO A 44 10.78 10.21 15.80
CA PRO A 44 11.53 11.41 15.41
C PRO A 44 12.87 11.03 14.77
N GLY A 45 13.21 11.67 13.65
CA GLY A 45 14.44 11.40 12.90
C GLY A 45 14.41 10.20 11.95
N ALA A 46 13.32 9.41 11.90
CA ALA A 46 13.18 8.29 10.96
C ALA A 46 12.94 8.73 9.50
N GLY A 47 12.63 10.02 9.27
CA GLY A 47 12.39 10.58 7.95
C GLY A 47 10.93 10.53 7.48
N CYS A 48 9.96 10.46 8.42
CA CYS A 48 8.53 10.37 8.10
C CYS A 48 8.03 11.46 7.15
N ARG A 49 8.51 12.71 7.29
CA ARG A 49 8.13 13.82 6.39
C ARG A 49 8.60 13.58 4.96
N THR A 50 9.85 13.14 4.81
CA THR A 50 10.45 12.82 3.51
C THR A 50 9.74 11.65 2.84
N VAL A 51 9.43 10.59 3.60
CA VAL A 51 8.65 9.45 3.11
C VAL A 51 7.25 9.88 2.70
N ALA A 52 6.54 10.67 3.53
CA ALA A 52 5.22 11.20 3.20
C ALA A 52 5.23 12.02 1.90
N HIS A 53 6.21 12.90 1.74
CA HIS A 53 6.36 13.70 0.53
C HIS A 53 6.63 12.83 -0.70
N ALA A 54 7.56 11.87 -0.60
CA ALA A 54 7.87 10.93 -1.68
C ALA A 54 6.67 10.08 -2.11
N LEU A 55 5.87 9.59 -1.15
CA LEU A 55 4.68 8.80 -1.45
C LEU A 55 3.57 9.63 -2.08
N ASN A 56 3.45 10.90 -1.70
CA ASN A 56 2.53 11.84 -2.35
C ASN A 56 2.95 12.09 -3.81
N GLY A 57 4.25 12.29 -4.06
CA GLY A 57 4.81 12.39 -5.41
C GLY A 57 4.58 11.12 -6.25
N ALA A 58 4.61 9.95 -5.60
CA ALA A 58 4.29 8.65 -6.22
C ALA A 58 2.78 8.38 -6.39
N GLY A 59 1.91 9.35 -6.07
CA GLY A 59 0.47 9.28 -6.33
C GLY A 59 -0.37 8.65 -5.22
N LEU A 60 0.17 8.46 -4.01
CA LEU A 60 -0.62 8.08 -2.83
C LEU A 60 -1.16 9.31 -2.10
N THR A 61 -2.43 9.26 -1.68
CA THR A 61 -3.01 10.32 -0.85
C THR A 61 -2.51 10.19 0.58
N VAL A 62 -1.50 10.98 0.97
CA VAL A 62 -0.97 10.97 2.34
C VAL A 62 -1.77 11.91 3.24
N VAL A 63 -2.32 11.38 4.33
CA VAL A 63 -3.04 12.17 5.34
C VAL A 63 -2.16 12.43 6.56
N SER A 64 -2.30 13.63 7.14
CA SER A 64 -1.56 14.00 8.34
C SER A 64 -1.95 13.11 9.52
N SER A 65 -0.93 12.61 10.25
CA SER A 65 -1.08 11.78 11.44
C SER A 65 -1.74 12.50 12.63
N ALA A 66 -1.89 13.83 12.58
CA ALA A 66 -2.57 14.62 13.60
C ALA A 66 -4.09 14.40 13.62
N PHE A 67 -4.66 13.92 12.50
CA PHE A 67 -6.03 13.44 12.47
C PHE A 67 -6.09 12.01 13.01
N SER A 68 -7.16 11.69 13.74
CA SER A 68 -7.39 10.37 14.35
C SER A 68 -7.04 9.24 13.38
N ALA A 69 -6.47 8.14 13.92
CA ALA A 69 -6.12 6.93 13.17
C ALA A 69 -7.30 6.31 12.38
N SER A 70 -8.53 6.81 12.57
CA SER A 70 -9.74 6.44 11.83
C SER A 70 -9.83 6.96 10.39
N VAL A 71 -8.95 7.88 9.94
CA VAL A 71 -9.05 8.48 8.59
C VAL A 71 -8.22 7.74 7.53
N ALA A 72 -7.10 7.12 7.91
CA ALA A 72 -6.23 6.42 6.96
C ALA A 72 -6.72 4.98 6.71
N ASP A 73 -6.64 4.56 5.45
CA ASP A 73 -6.95 3.20 5.02
C ASP A 73 -5.78 2.24 5.29
N VAL A 74 -4.54 2.76 5.26
CA VAL A 74 -3.30 2.01 5.56
C VAL A 74 -2.36 2.87 6.39
N GLN A 75 -1.79 2.27 7.44
CA GLN A 75 -0.72 2.87 8.23
C GLN A 75 0.64 2.46 7.65
N LEU A 76 1.55 3.41 7.48
CA LEU A 76 2.95 3.15 7.19
C LEU A 76 3.78 3.52 8.41
N TYR A 77 4.55 2.56 8.92
CA TYR A 77 5.47 2.80 10.02
C TYR A 77 6.91 2.81 9.53
N VAL A 78 7.59 3.94 9.73
CA VAL A 78 8.94 4.20 9.22
C VAL A 78 9.95 3.90 10.31
N LEU A 79 10.83 2.95 10.01
CA LEU A 79 12.03 2.63 10.75
C LEU A 79 13.24 3.30 10.10
N ALA A 80 14.25 3.62 10.89
CA ALA A 80 15.56 4.00 10.39
C ALA A 80 16.62 3.24 11.17
N GLU A 81 17.58 2.66 10.44
CA GLU A 81 18.76 1.93 10.92
C GLU A 81 18.47 0.64 11.70
N ALA A 82 17.69 0.72 12.79
CA ALA A 82 17.40 -0.35 13.72
C ALA A 82 15.94 -0.35 14.20
N LEU A 83 15.46 -1.54 14.57
CA LEU A 83 14.16 -1.76 15.24
C LEU A 83 14.32 -1.58 16.75
N LYS A 84 13.89 -0.43 17.28
CA LYS A 84 13.97 -0.11 18.72
C LYS A 84 12.75 -0.62 19.51
N PRO A 85 12.80 -0.68 20.85
CA PRO A 85 11.65 -1.09 21.66
C PRO A 85 10.39 -0.27 21.39
N GLU A 86 10.51 1.05 21.27
CA GLU A 86 9.38 1.95 21.03
C GLU A 86 8.76 1.74 19.64
N ASP A 87 9.57 1.28 18.68
CA ASP A 87 9.07 0.86 17.36
C ASP A 87 8.17 -0.36 17.48
N ARG A 88 8.57 -1.34 18.30
CA ARG A 88 7.80 -2.57 18.54
C ARG A 88 6.48 -2.28 19.23
N ASP A 89 6.49 -1.42 20.24
CA ASP A 89 5.29 -1.03 20.98
C ASP A 89 4.28 -0.33 20.06
N ALA A 90 4.77 0.59 19.21
CA ALA A 90 3.92 1.27 18.24
C ALA A 90 3.35 0.32 17.18
N ILE A 91 4.17 -0.62 16.68
CA ILE A 91 3.72 -1.66 15.73
C ILE A 91 2.67 -2.57 16.39
N ALA A 92 2.90 -3.01 17.64
CA ALA A 92 1.97 -3.84 18.39
C ALA A 92 0.61 -3.14 18.58
N ALA A 93 0.60 -1.85 18.95
CA ALA A 93 -0.64 -1.09 19.12
C ALA A 93 -1.49 -1.03 17.83
N VAL A 94 -0.85 -0.87 16.66
CA VAL A 94 -1.55 -0.86 15.36
C VAL A 94 -2.10 -2.26 15.02
N ARG A 95 -1.34 -3.32 15.35
CA ARG A 95 -1.78 -4.71 15.17
C ARG A 95 -2.97 -5.06 16.05
N ASP A 96 -2.95 -4.64 17.32
CA ASP A 96 -4.05 -4.84 18.27
C ASP A 96 -5.33 -4.13 17.80
N ALA A 97 -5.17 -2.93 17.22
CA ALA A 97 -6.25 -2.21 16.55
C ALA A 97 -6.71 -2.85 15.22
N ARG A 98 -6.03 -3.90 14.75
CA ARG A 98 -6.23 -4.59 13.46
C ARG A 98 -6.30 -3.63 12.26
N GLN A 99 -5.47 -2.60 12.29
CA GLN A 99 -5.35 -1.68 11.17
C GLN A 99 -4.32 -2.22 10.16
N PRO A 100 -4.57 -2.09 8.85
CA PRO A 100 -3.57 -2.47 7.85
C PRO A 100 -2.28 -1.66 8.05
N LEU A 101 -1.14 -2.37 8.11
CA LEU A 101 0.16 -1.80 8.43
C LEU A 101 1.22 -2.27 7.43
N VAL A 102 2.00 -1.33 6.91
CA VAL A 102 3.22 -1.59 6.13
C VAL A 102 4.39 -0.97 6.86
N ILE A 103 5.48 -1.71 7.03
CA ILE A 103 6.69 -1.22 7.69
C ILE A 103 7.72 -0.85 6.62
N VAL A 104 8.27 0.34 6.72
CA VAL A 104 9.27 0.88 5.78
C VAL A 104 10.59 1.05 6.52
N LEU A 105 11.64 0.36 6.09
CA LEU A 105 13.01 0.68 6.51
C LEU A 105 13.55 1.81 5.62
N ASN A 106 13.43 3.03 6.10
CA ASN A 106 13.94 4.22 5.41
C ASN A 106 15.46 4.38 5.64
N LYS A 107 16.09 5.20 4.79
CA LYS A 107 17.55 5.39 4.73
C LYS A 107 18.28 4.09 4.39
N ALA A 108 17.73 3.34 3.43
CA ALA A 108 18.28 2.05 3.02
C ALA A 108 19.73 2.14 2.51
N ASP A 109 20.12 3.30 1.98
CA ASP A 109 21.49 3.68 1.61
C ASP A 109 22.50 3.56 2.77
N LEU A 110 22.04 3.73 4.01
CA LEU A 110 22.88 3.59 5.22
C LEU A 110 22.99 2.14 5.72
N SER A 111 22.46 1.15 4.99
CA SER A 111 22.51 -0.26 5.41
C SER A 111 23.88 -0.93 5.20
N GLY A 112 24.80 -0.24 4.52
CA GLY A 112 26.17 -0.68 4.25
C GLY A 112 26.44 -0.88 2.76
N PHE A 113 27.67 -0.60 2.32
CA PHE A 113 28.06 -0.62 0.90
C PHE A 113 28.73 -1.94 0.44
N GLY A 114 28.73 -2.98 1.27
CA GLY A 114 29.34 -4.27 0.94
C GLY A 114 28.50 -5.12 -0.05
N GLY A 115 29.15 -6.02 -0.77
CA GLY A 115 28.50 -7.01 -1.63
C GLY A 115 27.74 -6.39 -2.81
N ALA A 116 26.46 -6.74 -2.97
CA ALA A 116 25.60 -6.30 -4.08
C ALA A 116 25.05 -4.85 -3.93
N GLY A 117 25.57 -4.08 -2.97
CA GLY A 117 25.22 -2.68 -2.74
C GLY A 117 24.16 -2.46 -1.65
N PRO A 118 23.86 -1.18 -1.34
CA PRO A 118 23.10 -0.81 -0.14
C PRO A 118 21.67 -1.33 -0.12
N MET A 119 21.01 -1.39 -1.27
CA MET A 119 19.64 -1.91 -1.34
C MET A 119 19.57 -3.41 -1.03
N ALA A 120 20.57 -4.19 -1.45
CA ALA A 120 20.65 -5.61 -1.12
C ALA A 120 20.88 -5.82 0.39
N ALA A 121 21.79 -5.04 0.98
CA ALA A 121 22.02 -5.05 2.43
C ALA A 121 20.75 -4.65 3.21
N ALA A 122 20.03 -3.63 2.73
CA ALA A 122 18.76 -3.20 3.31
C ALA A 122 17.68 -4.29 3.19
N GLN A 123 17.61 -5.01 2.07
CA GLN A 123 16.69 -6.14 1.91
C GLN A 123 16.96 -7.26 2.90
N THR A 124 18.23 -7.64 3.13
CA THR A 124 18.60 -8.61 4.16
C THR A 124 18.17 -8.14 5.55
N ARG A 125 18.37 -6.86 5.86
CA ARG A 125 17.94 -6.27 7.15
C ARG A 125 16.42 -6.25 7.28
N CYS A 126 15.69 -5.91 6.22
CA CYS A 126 14.24 -5.99 6.17
C CYS A 126 13.72 -7.41 6.42
N ALA A 127 14.35 -8.44 5.85
CA ALA A 127 13.98 -9.83 6.10
C ALA A 127 14.15 -10.20 7.59
N HIS A 128 15.26 -9.78 8.20
CA HIS A 128 15.49 -9.96 9.64
C HIS A 128 14.42 -9.26 10.50
N PHE A 129 14.13 -7.98 10.23
CA PHE A 129 13.09 -7.27 10.96
C PHE A 129 11.69 -7.85 10.73
N SER A 130 11.40 -8.31 9.52
CA SER A 130 10.13 -8.98 9.19
C SER A 130 9.94 -10.23 10.05
N ALA A 131 10.99 -11.04 10.24
CA ALA A 131 10.95 -12.21 11.11
C ALA A 131 10.70 -11.83 12.59
N LEU A 132 11.24 -10.71 13.06
CA LEU A 132 11.05 -10.25 14.45
C LEU A 132 9.63 -9.72 14.71
N VAL A 133 9.03 -9.01 13.76
CA VAL A 133 7.73 -8.34 13.94
C VAL A 133 6.55 -9.11 13.36
N GLY A 134 6.82 -10.14 12.56
CA GLY A 134 5.80 -10.94 11.88
C GLY A 134 5.01 -10.17 10.81
N LEU A 135 5.58 -9.10 10.27
CA LEU A 135 4.98 -8.28 9.20
C LEU A 135 6.02 -7.98 8.13
N PRO A 136 5.62 -7.80 6.85
CA PRO A 136 6.52 -7.37 5.80
C PRO A 136 7.18 -6.02 6.09
N VAL A 137 8.51 -5.98 6.00
CA VAL A 137 9.32 -4.76 6.02
C VAL A 137 9.91 -4.53 4.64
N VAL A 138 9.77 -3.32 4.10
CA VAL A 138 10.31 -2.95 2.78
C VAL A 138 11.32 -1.83 2.88
N PRO A 139 12.46 -1.91 2.16
CA PRO A 139 13.47 -0.87 2.19
C PRO A 139 13.05 0.32 1.32
N MET A 140 13.45 1.53 1.72
CA MET A 140 13.25 2.75 0.95
C MET A 140 14.41 3.73 1.19
N ILE A 141 14.78 4.48 0.15
CA ILE A 141 15.59 5.69 0.28
C ILE A 141 14.67 6.87 0.02
N GLY A 142 14.00 7.36 1.07
CA GLY A 142 12.99 8.40 0.97
C GLY A 142 13.51 9.67 0.29
N LEU A 143 14.78 10.00 0.51
CA LEU A 143 15.42 11.18 -0.06
C LEU A 143 15.54 11.09 -1.59
N LEU A 144 16.01 9.96 -2.13
CA LEU A 144 16.07 9.75 -3.58
C LEU A 144 14.68 9.71 -4.22
N ALA A 145 13.70 9.12 -3.53
CA ALA A 145 12.32 9.11 -4.02
C ALA A 145 11.77 10.53 -4.14
N ALA A 146 11.92 11.36 -3.09
CA ALA A 146 11.53 12.77 -3.11
C ALA A 146 12.26 13.55 -4.22
N ALA A 147 13.57 13.33 -4.35
CA ALA A 147 14.38 14.04 -5.32
C ALA A 147 14.02 13.72 -6.78
N ALA A 148 13.57 12.49 -7.04
CA ALA A 148 13.11 12.06 -8.36
C ALA A 148 11.88 12.85 -8.85
N PHE A 149 11.03 13.32 -7.93
CA PHE A 149 9.84 14.11 -8.26
C PHE A 149 10.14 15.61 -8.35
N ASP A 150 10.75 16.19 -7.31
CA ASP A 150 10.72 17.66 -7.13
C ASP A 150 12.10 18.35 -7.15
N PHE A 151 13.22 17.62 -7.06
CA PHE A 151 14.52 18.26 -6.76
C PHE A 151 15.43 18.52 -7.96
N LEU A 152 15.35 17.72 -9.04
CA LEU A 152 16.26 17.80 -10.18
C LEU A 152 15.96 19.01 -11.11
N ASP A 153 15.94 20.21 -10.55
CA ASP A 153 15.84 21.47 -11.29
C ASP A 153 17.12 21.75 -12.11
N GLU A 154 17.07 22.77 -12.96
CA GLU A 154 18.18 23.10 -13.88
C GLU A 154 19.49 23.44 -13.13
N THR A 155 19.40 24.02 -11.93
CA THR A 155 20.58 24.44 -11.18
C THR A 155 21.28 23.23 -10.56
N CYS A 156 20.50 22.33 -9.95
CA CYS A 156 21.00 21.06 -9.42
C CYS A 156 21.58 20.20 -10.55
N TRP A 157 20.94 20.21 -11.72
CA TRP A 157 21.43 19.52 -12.91
C TRP A 157 22.78 20.06 -13.39
N LEU A 158 22.94 21.39 -13.50
CA LEU A 158 24.21 22.02 -13.85
C LEU A 158 25.31 21.69 -12.84
N ALA A 159 24.99 21.66 -11.55
CA ALA A 159 25.93 21.29 -10.50
C ALA A 159 26.39 19.83 -10.62
N LEU A 160 25.47 18.88 -10.86
CA LEU A 160 25.83 17.48 -11.12
C LEU A 160 26.70 17.31 -12.36
N ARG A 161 26.44 18.08 -13.43
CA ARG A 161 27.30 18.11 -14.63
C ARG A 161 28.69 18.64 -14.32
N ALA A 162 28.79 19.72 -13.55
CA ALA A 162 30.07 20.29 -13.15
C ALA A 162 30.88 19.31 -12.29
N LEU A 163 30.24 18.61 -11.33
CA LEU A 163 30.87 17.53 -10.57
C LEU A 163 31.32 16.37 -11.48
N ALA A 164 30.48 15.96 -12.44
CA ALA A 164 30.82 14.89 -13.37
C ALA A 164 32.03 15.22 -14.26
N ALA A 165 32.15 16.48 -14.68
CA ALA A 165 33.30 16.98 -15.46
C ALA A 165 34.56 17.19 -14.60
N HIS A 166 34.43 17.37 -13.29
CA HIS A 166 35.56 17.53 -12.39
C HIS A 166 36.27 16.19 -12.18
N PRO A 167 37.62 16.11 -12.29
CA PRO A 167 38.36 14.86 -12.06
C PRO A 167 38.04 14.24 -10.70
N GLU A 168 38.03 15.05 -9.65
CA GLU A 168 37.80 14.63 -8.27
C GLU A 168 36.31 14.53 -7.87
N GLY A 169 35.38 14.74 -8.80
CA GLY A 169 33.95 14.87 -8.48
C GLY A 169 33.28 13.61 -7.90
N LEU A 170 33.87 12.42 -8.09
CA LEU A 170 33.43 11.20 -7.39
C LEU A 170 34.28 10.89 -6.16
N THR A 171 35.60 11.07 -6.23
CA THR A 171 36.52 10.73 -5.13
C THR A 171 36.29 11.59 -3.89
N CYS A 172 35.82 12.82 -4.05
CA CYS A 172 35.41 13.68 -2.94
C CYS A 172 34.14 13.19 -2.20
N LEU A 173 33.41 12.22 -2.76
CA LEU A 173 32.18 11.64 -2.18
C LEU A 173 32.45 10.34 -1.39
N ASP A 174 33.61 9.70 -1.60
CA ASP A 174 34.02 8.48 -0.89
C ASP A 174 34.41 8.73 0.59
N GLY A 175 34.35 10.00 1.03
CA GLY A 175 34.66 10.45 2.38
C GLY A 175 33.43 10.83 3.20
N SER A 176 33.57 11.83 4.07
CA SER A 176 32.49 12.40 4.88
C SER A 176 31.85 13.61 4.21
N PHE A 177 30.72 14.07 4.77
CA PHE A 177 30.12 15.36 4.41
C PHE A 177 31.15 16.49 4.45
N ASP A 178 31.99 16.53 5.49
CA ASP A 178 33.04 17.54 5.64
C ASP A 178 34.07 17.46 4.51
N GLY A 179 34.43 16.24 4.09
CA GLY A 179 35.32 16.03 2.95
C GLY A 179 34.75 16.61 1.65
N PHE A 180 33.47 16.36 1.36
CA PHE A 180 32.81 16.92 0.18
C PHE A 180 32.70 18.45 0.24
N LEU A 181 32.45 19.01 1.43
CA LEU A 181 32.34 20.46 1.64
C LEU A 181 33.70 21.18 1.60
N ALA A 182 34.78 20.50 2.01
CA ALA A 182 36.14 21.05 2.02
C ALA A 182 36.85 20.91 0.66
N ALA A 183 36.41 20.00 -0.21
CA ALA A 183 37.04 19.75 -1.51
C ALA A 183 37.11 21.01 -2.40
N GLU A 184 38.17 21.13 -3.19
CA GLU A 184 38.36 22.21 -4.17
C GLU A 184 37.59 21.88 -5.45
N LEU A 185 36.29 22.16 -5.45
CA LEU A 185 35.38 21.87 -6.56
C LEU A 185 34.91 23.15 -7.23
N THR A 186 34.58 23.06 -8.53
CA THR A 186 33.99 24.15 -9.32
C THR A 186 32.58 24.55 -8.86
N VAL A 187 31.92 23.67 -8.10
CA VAL A 187 30.56 23.88 -7.58
C VAL A 187 30.64 24.63 -6.25
N SER A 188 29.91 25.74 -6.15
CA SER A 188 29.94 26.61 -4.98
C SER A 188 29.50 25.89 -3.70
N MET A 189 30.00 26.33 -2.54
CA MET A 189 29.64 25.76 -1.24
C MET A 189 28.12 25.74 -1.00
N PRO A 190 27.36 26.84 -1.23
CA PRO A 190 25.90 26.81 -1.05
C PRO A 190 25.21 25.76 -1.93
N MET A 191 25.71 25.54 -3.16
CA MET A 191 25.18 24.51 -4.05
C MET A 191 25.51 23.10 -3.56
N ARG A 192 26.71 22.88 -3.02
CA ARG A 192 27.09 21.59 -2.41
C ARG A 192 26.19 21.24 -1.21
N LEU A 193 25.93 22.20 -0.33
CA LEU A 193 24.97 22.02 0.78
C LEU A 193 23.57 21.68 0.26
N ARG A 194 23.10 22.39 -0.77
CA ARG A 194 21.79 22.11 -1.39
C ARG A 194 21.72 20.71 -1.99
N LEU A 195 22.78 20.26 -2.67
CA LEU A 195 22.87 18.89 -3.19
C LEU A 195 22.84 17.86 -2.06
N LEU A 196 23.59 18.09 -0.97
CA LEU A 196 23.60 17.19 0.19
C LEU A 196 22.23 17.11 0.86
N GLU A 197 21.54 18.23 1.03
CA GLU A 197 20.20 18.26 1.65
C GLU A 197 19.20 17.39 0.88
N ALA A 198 19.35 17.31 -0.43
CA ALA A 198 18.33 16.72 -1.28
C ALA A 198 18.68 15.35 -1.88
N LEU A 199 19.96 15.02 -1.98
CA LEU A 199 20.42 13.75 -2.56
C LEU A 199 21.28 12.94 -1.59
N ASP A 200 21.87 13.59 -0.58
CA ASP A 200 22.97 13.04 0.22
C ASP A 200 24.17 12.62 -0.67
N LEU A 201 25.27 12.18 -0.06
CA LEU A 201 26.46 11.71 -0.76
C LEU A 201 26.14 10.57 -1.73
N PHE A 202 25.30 9.62 -1.31
CA PHE A 202 24.92 8.49 -2.14
C PHE A 202 24.18 8.92 -3.41
N GLY A 203 23.20 9.82 -3.30
CA GLY A 203 22.45 10.30 -4.45
C GLY A 203 23.30 11.18 -5.38
N ILE A 204 24.19 12.00 -4.82
CA ILE A 204 25.16 12.77 -5.62
C ILE A 204 26.06 11.81 -6.40
N ALA A 205 26.63 10.80 -5.75
CA ALA A 205 27.50 9.82 -6.40
C ALA A 205 26.78 9.08 -7.53
N LEU A 206 25.53 8.66 -7.30
CA LEU A 206 24.70 8.01 -8.30
C LEU A 206 24.42 8.93 -9.50
N GLY A 207 24.08 10.20 -9.24
CA GLY A 207 23.84 11.21 -10.27
C GLY A 207 25.09 11.51 -11.09
N VAL A 208 26.22 11.78 -10.43
CA VAL A 208 27.52 12.06 -11.06
C VAL A 208 27.97 10.89 -11.93
N ALA A 209 27.87 9.65 -11.42
CA ALA A 209 28.23 8.45 -12.18
C ALA A 209 27.33 8.25 -13.41
N ALA A 210 26.03 8.56 -13.32
CA ALA A 210 25.12 8.49 -14.46
C ALA A 210 25.43 9.56 -15.52
N VAL A 211 25.70 10.79 -15.09
CA VAL A 211 26.08 11.89 -16.00
C VAL A 211 27.39 11.56 -16.72
N ARG A 212 28.39 10.99 -16.04
CA ARG A 212 29.64 10.53 -16.67
C ARG A 212 29.41 9.46 -17.74
N ARG A 213 28.31 8.71 -17.67
CA ARG A 213 27.88 7.73 -18.68
C ARG A 213 27.01 8.34 -19.80
N GLY A 214 26.85 9.67 -19.82
CA GLY A 214 26.08 10.39 -20.82
C GLY A 214 24.58 10.47 -20.54
N ALA A 215 24.13 10.11 -19.32
CA ALA A 215 22.71 10.19 -18.98
C ALA A 215 22.21 11.64 -18.96
N GLY A 216 21.01 11.90 -19.46
CA GLY A 216 20.31 13.17 -19.36
C GLY A 216 19.50 13.34 -18.06
N PRO A 217 18.88 14.51 -17.82
CA PRO A 217 18.14 14.79 -16.59
C PRO A 217 17.01 13.80 -16.30
N ALA A 218 16.25 13.42 -17.33
CA ALA A 218 15.13 12.48 -17.20
C ALA A 218 15.62 11.06 -16.82
N GLU A 219 16.75 10.64 -17.37
CA GLU A 219 17.34 9.32 -17.08
C GLU A 219 17.91 9.28 -15.66
N VAL A 220 18.50 10.37 -15.19
CA VAL A 220 18.94 10.49 -13.78
C VAL A 220 17.73 10.48 -12.84
N ARG A 221 16.65 11.21 -13.12
CA ARG A 221 15.40 11.11 -12.32
C ARG A 221 14.88 9.68 -12.26
N ALA A 222 14.79 9.01 -13.40
CA ALA A 222 14.35 7.62 -13.48
C ALA A 222 15.27 6.67 -12.71
N LEU A 223 16.59 6.93 -12.71
CA LEU A 223 17.55 6.18 -11.92
C LEU A 223 17.34 6.38 -10.43
N LEU A 224 17.19 7.62 -9.95
CA LEU A 224 16.91 7.92 -8.54
C LEU A 224 15.60 7.26 -8.09
N HIS A 225 14.56 7.35 -8.91
CA HIS A 225 13.27 6.71 -8.66
C HIS A 225 13.44 5.19 -8.45
N ARG A 226 14.08 4.50 -9.40
CA ARG A 226 14.32 3.05 -9.29
C ARG A 226 15.20 2.69 -8.09
N ALA A 227 16.26 3.45 -7.85
CA ALA A 227 17.18 3.22 -6.74
C ALA A 227 16.51 3.45 -5.37
N SER A 228 15.48 4.28 -5.30
CA SER A 228 14.80 4.62 -4.05
C SER A 228 13.95 3.50 -3.45
N GLY A 229 13.52 2.51 -4.25
CA GLY A 229 12.61 1.45 -3.81
C GLY A 229 11.16 1.90 -3.55
N VAL A 230 10.77 3.13 -3.91
CA VAL A 230 9.42 3.67 -3.65
C VAL A 230 8.30 2.81 -4.25
N ASP A 231 8.52 2.24 -5.43
CA ASP A 231 7.53 1.37 -6.10
C ASP A 231 7.15 0.16 -5.25
N ALA A 232 8.12 -0.44 -4.55
CA ALA A 232 7.86 -1.58 -3.67
C ALA A 232 7.01 -1.16 -2.46
N VAL A 233 7.25 0.03 -1.92
CA VAL A 233 6.45 0.60 -0.82
C VAL A 233 5.02 0.89 -1.28
N VAL A 234 4.86 1.51 -2.45
CA VAL A 234 3.55 1.79 -3.04
C VAL A 234 2.80 0.49 -3.30
N ALA A 235 3.46 -0.52 -3.88
CA ALA A 235 2.85 -1.82 -4.12
C ALA A 235 2.36 -2.48 -2.82
N GLN A 236 3.15 -2.45 -1.74
CA GLN A 236 2.75 -3.00 -0.44
C GLN A 236 1.59 -2.22 0.19
N ALA A 237 1.62 -0.88 0.14
CA ALA A 237 0.51 -0.06 0.63
C ALA A 237 -0.79 -0.37 -0.14
N MET A 238 -0.67 -0.56 -1.46
CA MET A 238 -1.81 -0.90 -2.32
C MET A 238 -2.31 -2.34 -2.13
N ALA A 239 -1.45 -3.26 -1.71
CA ALA A 239 -1.86 -4.60 -1.31
C ALA A 239 -2.60 -4.60 0.04
N ALA A 240 -2.14 -3.79 1.00
CA ALA A 240 -2.69 -3.73 2.36
C ALA A 240 -4.09 -3.07 2.45
N ARG A 241 -4.54 -2.32 1.43
CA ARG A 241 -5.80 -1.54 1.47
C ARG A 241 -7.11 -2.35 1.45
N GLY A 242 -7.03 -3.67 1.28
CA GLY A 242 -8.20 -4.54 1.12
C GLY A 242 -9.29 -4.34 2.19
N PRO A 243 -8.96 -4.41 3.49
CA PRO A 243 -9.94 -4.25 4.58
C PRO A 243 -10.63 -2.88 4.58
N ALA A 244 -9.89 -1.81 4.26
CA ALA A 244 -10.44 -0.46 4.24
C ALA A 244 -11.41 -0.26 3.06
N ARG A 245 -11.06 -0.77 1.87
CA ARG A 245 -11.98 -0.81 0.72
C ARG A 245 -13.25 -1.58 1.03
N TYR A 246 -13.12 -2.71 1.71
CA TYR A 246 -14.29 -3.51 2.09
C TYR A 246 -15.18 -2.80 3.11
N ARG A 247 -14.61 -2.04 4.06
CA ARG A 247 -15.39 -1.20 4.98
C ARG A 247 -16.24 -0.17 4.22
N ARG A 248 -15.68 0.49 3.21
CA ARG A 248 -16.44 1.43 2.36
C ARG A 248 -17.58 0.74 1.59
N ILE A 249 -17.37 -0.50 1.16
CA ILE A 249 -18.43 -1.34 0.56
C ILE A 249 -19.54 -1.60 1.59
N LEU A 250 -19.22 -1.96 2.83
CA LEU A 250 -20.22 -2.18 3.88
C LEU A 250 -21.03 -0.92 4.21
N GLU A 251 -20.37 0.24 4.24
CA GLU A 251 -21.05 1.54 4.43
C GLU A 251 -21.98 1.86 3.25
N ALA A 252 -21.53 1.62 2.02
CA ALA A 252 -22.34 1.78 0.82
C ALA A 252 -23.55 0.83 0.80
N VAL A 253 -23.34 -0.43 1.15
CA VAL A 253 -24.41 -1.43 1.26
C VAL A 253 -25.44 -1.00 2.30
N THR A 254 -25.01 -0.56 3.48
CA THR A 254 -25.91 -0.07 4.53
C THR A 254 -26.78 1.08 4.01
N ALA A 255 -26.17 2.03 3.29
CA ALA A 255 -26.91 3.15 2.70
C ALA A 255 -27.93 2.68 1.64
N LEU A 256 -27.55 1.73 0.78
CA LEU A 256 -28.43 1.17 -0.25
C LEU A 256 -29.56 0.33 0.36
N GLU A 257 -29.31 -0.41 1.43
CA GLU A 257 -30.33 -1.19 2.16
C GLU A 257 -31.40 -0.27 2.76
N ALA A 258 -31.00 0.89 3.29
CA ALA A 258 -31.95 1.90 3.75
C ALA A 258 -32.82 2.45 2.60
N MET A 259 -32.24 2.64 1.40
CA MET A 259 -32.99 3.08 0.21
C MET A 259 -33.91 1.97 -0.34
N ALA A 260 -33.48 0.71 -0.24
CA ALA A 260 -34.21 -0.45 -0.74
C ALA A 260 -35.57 -0.67 -0.05
N VAL A 261 -35.77 -0.10 1.15
CA VAL A 261 -37.07 -0.08 1.84
C VAL A 261 -38.15 0.60 0.98
N ALA A 262 -37.77 1.61 0.20
CA ALA A 262 -38.68 2.37 -0.66
C ALA A 262 -38.53 2.08 -2.16
N ASP A 263 -37.49 1.34 -2.56
CA ASP A 263 -37.23 1.01 -3.97
C ASP A 263 -36.85 -0.47 -4.14
N GLU A 264 -37.81 -1.26 -4.63
CA GLU A 264 -37.64 -2.68 -4.92
C GLU A 264 -36.56 -2.96 -5.97
N ARG A 265 -36.24 -2.02 -6.87
CA ARG A 265 -35.16 -2.19 -7.85
C ARG A 265 -33.80 -2.24 -7.16
N ILE A 266 -33.61 -1.43 -6.11
CA ILE A 266 -32.40 -1.45 -5.28
C ILE A 266 -32.37 -2.76 -4.48
N ALA A 267 -33.49 -3.17 -3.89
CA ALA A 267 -33.60 -4.46 -3.18
C ALA A 267 -33.22 -5.65 -4.08
N ARG A 268 -33.75 -5.70 -5.31
CA ARG A 268 -33.42 -6.70 -6.33
C ARG A 268 -31.96 -6.66 -6.76
N CYS A 269 -31.38 -5.46 -6.86
CA CYS A 269 -29.95 -5.33 -7.16
C CYS A 269 -29.08 -5.90 -6.04
N LEU A 270 -29.40 -5.60 -4.77
CA LEU A 270 -28.65 -6.07 -3.61
C LEU A 270 -28.72 -7.60 -3.42
N SER A 271 -29.85 -8.21 -3.76
CA SER A 271 -30.04 -9.67 -3.68
C SER A 271 -29.59 -10.43 -4.93
N GLY A 272 -29.40 -9.71 -6.05
CA GLY A 272 -28.99 -10.26 -7.34
C GLY A 272 -27.57 -10.81 -7.34
N ASP A 273 -27.36 -11.84 -8.17
CA ASP A 273 -26.12 -12.60 -8.14
C ASP A 273 -24.87 -11.76 -8.43
N ASN A 274 -24.92 -10.81 -9.37
CA ASN A 274 -23.76 -9.97 -9.68
C ASN A 274 -23.27 -9.19 -8.45
N MET A 275 -24.20 -8.61 -7.69
CA MET A 275 -23.87 -7.87 -6.47
C MET A 275 -23.34 -8.79 -5.37
N VAL A 276 -23.97 -9.96 -5.20
CA VAL A 276 -23.52 -10.96 -4.22
C VAL A 276 -22.12 -11.46 -4.54
N LEU A 277 -21.83 -11.76 -5.82
CA LEU A 277 -20.52 -12.23 -6.26
C LEU A 277 -19.47 -11.11 -6.20
N ALA A 278 -19.84 -9.86 -6.52
CA ALA A 278 -18.96 -8.71 -6.36
C ALA A 278 -18.55 -8.51 -4.88
N ARG A 279 -19.53 -8.58 -3.96
CA ARG A 279 -19.29 -8.50 -2.51
C ARG A 279 -18.42 -9.64 -1.98
N MET A 280 -18.70 -10.88 -2.39
CA MET A 280 -17.85 -12.03 -2.06
C MET A 280 -16.41 -11.82 -2.55
N SER A 281 -16.24 -11.41 -3.81
CA SER A 281 -14.91 -11.17 -4.37
C SER A 281 -14.18 -10.05 -3.62
N ALA A 282 -14.88 -9.01 -3.17
CA ALA A 282 -14.29 -7.93 -2.39
C ALA A 282 -13.93 -8.37 -0.96
N ALA A 283 -14.73 -9.26 -0.36
CA ALA A 283 -14.42 -9.88 0.92
C ALA A 283 -13.17 -10.79 0.83
N LEU A 284 -13.04 -11.58 -0.24
CA LEU A 284 -11.85 -12.39 -0.52
C LEU A 284 -10.60 -11.50 -0.71
N ASP A 285 -10.72 -10.40 -1.45
CA ASP A 285 -9.65 -9.41 -1.60
C ASP A 285 -9.20 -8.84 -0.23
N ALA A 286 -10.15 -8.53 0.66
CA ALA A 286 -9.87 -7.99 1.99
C ALA A 286 -9.21 -8.99 2.93
N VAL A 287 -9.63 -10.26 2.88
CA VAL A 287 -9.05 -11.36 3.65
C VAL A 287 -7.64 -11.68 3.16
N SER A 288 -7.42 -11.73 1.84
CA SER A 288 -6.11 -11.98 1.24
C SER A 288 -5.07 -10.95 1.70
N ALA A 289 -5.48 -9.68 1.81
CA ALA A 289 -4.62 -8.59 2.27
C ALA A 289 -4.22 -8.69 3.75
N LEU A 290 -4.87 -9.54 4.54
CA LEU A 290 -4.53 -9.84 5.93
C LEU A 290 -3.66 -11.11 6.06
N HIS A 291 -3.09 -11.60 4.95
CA HIS A 291 -2.31 -12.85 4.89
C HIS A 291 -3.08 -14.09 5.37
N LEU A 292 -4.40 -14.06 5.24
CA LEU A 292 -5.22 -15.27 5.35
C LEU A 292 -5.27 -15.89 3.95
N GLU A 293 -4.71 -17.10 3.80
CA GLU A 293 -4.57 -17.80 2.52
C GLU A 293 -5.88 -17.78 1.72
N PRO A 294 -5.90 -17.12 0.55
CA PRO A 294 -7.04 -17.19 -0.35
C PRO A 294 -7.04 -18.55 -1.04
N GLU A 295 -8.13 -19.29 -0.90
CA GLU A 295 -8.36 -20.46 -1.74
C GLU A 295 -8.78 -20.03 -3.14
N ASP A 296 -7.92 -20.31 -4.12
CA ASP A 296 -8.32 -20.27 -5.52
C ASP A 296 -9.16 -21.51 -5.81
N ILE A 297 -10.46 -21.31 -6.03
CA ILE A 297 -11.43 -22.39 -6.24
C ILE A 297 -12.03 -22.21 -7.62
N ALA A 298 -11.89 -23.24 -8.46
CA ALA A 298 -12.57 -23.31 -9.74
C ALA A 298 -14.08 -23.17 -9.55
N THR A 299 -14.74 -22.34 -10.37
CA THR A 299 -16.15 -21.97 -10.18
C THR A 299 -17.13 -23.12 -10.37
N ASP A 300 -16.68 -24.25 -10.91
CA ASP A 300 -17.43 -25.48 -11.17
C ASP A 300 -17.17 -26.60 -10.13
N ASP A 301 -16.17 -26.46 -9.25
CA ASP A 301 -15.95 -27.42 -8.15
C ASP A 301 -16.96 -27.19 -7.02
N MET A 302 -18.13 -27.80 -7.16
CA MET A 302 -19.20 -27.78 -6.18
C MET A 302 -18.75 -28.15 -4.77
N ALA A 303 -17.92 -29.18 -4.63
CA ALA A 303 -17.49 -29.68 -3.33
C ALA A 303 -16.57 -28.66 -2.65
N ALA A 304 -15.67 -28.02 -3.39
CA ALA A 304 -14.83 -26.95 -2.88
C ALA A 304 -15.65 -25.70 -2.49
N LEU A 305 -16.64 -25.32 -3.29
CA LEU A 305 -17.53 -24.19 -2.97
C LEU A 305 -18.30 -24.41 -1.66
N LEU A 306 -18.84 -25.61 -1.45
CA LEU A 306 -19.54 -25.95 -0.20
C LEU A 306 -18.57 -26.00 0.99
N ARG A 307 -17.39 -26.62 0.85
CA ARG A 307 -16.34 -26.62 1.89
C ARG A 307 -15.95 -25.20 2.30
N ARG A 308 -15.77 -24.29 1.33
CA ARG A 308 -15.47 -22.87 1.60
C ARG A 308 -16.60 -22.21 2.39
N ALA A 309 -17.87 -22.41 1.99
CA ALA A 309 -19.02 -21.87 2.71
C ALA A 309 -19.06 -22.36 4.16
N VAL A 310 -18.91 -23.66 4.38
CA VAL A 310 -18.91 -24.25 5.73
C VAL A 310 -17.77 -23.69 6.58
N ARG A 311 -16.53 -23.67 6.05
CA ARG A 311 -15.37 -23.14 6.78
C ARG A 311 -15.55 -21.69 7.20
N TRP A 312 -16.01 -20.83 6.28
CA TRP A 312 -16.20 -19.41 6.57
C TRP A 312 -17.36 -19.15 7.55
N GLN A 313 -18.39 -20.01 7.54
CA GLN A 313 -19.46 -19.96 8.53
C GLN A 313 -18.94 -20.30 9.94
N TYR A 314 -18.07 -21.31 10.06
CA TYR A 314 -17.38 -21.60 11.34
C TYR A 314 -16.46 -20.45 11.75
N HIS A 315 -15.60 -19.96 10.85
CA HIS A 315 -14.69 -18.85 11.12
C HIS A 315 -15.41 -17.60 11.65
N ARG A 316 -16.57 -17.25 11.06
CA ARG A 316 -17.42 -16.14 11.50
C ARG A 316 -17.92 -16.31 12.94
N ARG A 317 -18.28 -17.52 13.36
CA ARG A 317 -18.84 -17.80 14.70
C ARG A 317 -17.78 -17.74 15.80
N SER A 318 -16.53 -18.05 15.48
CA SER A 318 -15.45 -18.17 16.45
C SER A 318 -14.76 -16.85 16.84
N ARG A 319 -15.15 -15.69 16.28
CA ARG A 319 -14.47 -14.40 16.53
C ARG A 319 -15.40 -13.37 17.19
N GLY A 320 -15.00 -12.84 18.36
CA GLY A 320 -15.65 -11.72 19.05
C GLY A 320 -14.86 -10.39 18.95
N GLY A 321 -15.56 -9.25 18.97
CA GLY A 321 -14.98 -7.88 18.98
C GLY A 321 -15.34 -6.98 17.77
N THR A 322 -15.01 -5.68 17.81
CA THR A 322 -15.35 -4.71 16.75
C THR A 322 -14.60 -4.94 15.45
N ALA A 323 -13.30 -5.27 15.50
CA ALA A 323 -12.57 -5.73 14.32
C ALA A 323 -13.08 -7.11 13.83
N ALA A 324 -13.66 -7.91 14.73
CA ALA A 324 -14.37 -9.12 14.36
C ALA A 324 -15.67 -8.84 13.59
N ARG A 325 -16.22 -7.60 13.59
CA ARG A 325 -17.38 -7.26 12.76
C ARG A 325 -17.06 -7.21 11.27
N VAL A 326 -15.89 -6.68 10.89
CA VAL A 326 -15.44 -6.68 9.48
C VAL A 326 -15.12 -8.12 9.05
N ASP A 327 -14.40 -8.88 9.89
CA ASP A 327 -14.12 -10.31 9.62
C ASP A 327 -15.41 -11.14 9.51
N ALA A 328 -16.39 -10.90 10.38
CA ALA A 328 -17.68 -11.56 10.34
C ALA A 328 -18.50 -11.18 9.11
N ALA A 329 -18.45 -9.91 8.69
CA ALA A 329 -19.09 -9.44 7.46
C ALA A 329 -18.42 -10.04 6.22
N CYS A 330 -17.08 -10.10 6.18
CA CYS A 330 -16.34 -10.82 5.13
C CYS A 330 -16.81 -12.27 5.07
N GLY A 331 -16.85 -12.96 6.22
CA GLY A 331 -17.33 -14.34 6.31
C GLY A 331 -18.75 -14.50 5.78
N ALA A 332 -19.68 -13.59 6.13
CA ALA A 332 -21.06 -13.65 5.66
C ALA A 332 -21.17 -13.51 4.13
N ASP A 333 -20.45 -12.56 3.53
CA ASP A 333 -20.47 -12.35 2.08
C ASP A 333 -19.75 -13.49 1.33
N ILE A 334 -18.69 -14.07 1.90
CA ILE A 334 -18.02 -15.26 1.36
C ILE A 334 -18.95 -16.48 1.39
N VAL A 335 -19.62 -16.73 2.52
CA VAL A 335 -20.60 -17.83 2.64
C VAL A 335 -21.71 -17.65 1.60
N ARG A 336 -22.32 -16.46 1.55
CA ARG A 336 -23.43 -16.17 0.64
C ARG A 336 -23.03 -16.34 -0.82
N GLY A 337 -21.89 -15.78 -1.24
CA GLY A 337 -21.44 -15.93 -2.62
C GLY A 337 -21.03 -17.35 -2.99
N SER A 338 -20.44 -18.10 -2.05
CA SER A 338 -20.08 -19.52 -2.27
C SER A 338 -21.32 -20.38 -2.49
N LEU A 339 -22.37 -20.18 -1.69
CA LEU A 339 -23.65 -20.88 -1.85
C LEU A 339 -24.36 -20.50 -3.15
N ARG A 340 -24.26 -19.23 -3.59
CA ARG A 340 -24.78 -18.81 -4.90
C ARG A 340 -24.07 -19.52 -6.06
N LEU A 341 -22.74 -19.61 -6.02
CA LEU A 341 -21.98 -20.34 -7.04
C LEU A 341 -22.30 -21.84 -7.01
N TRP A 342 -22.39 -22.43 -5.82
CA TRP A 342 -22.74 -23.84 -5.65
C TRP A 342 -24.12 -24.18 -6.23
N SER A 343 -25.12 -23.33 -5.96
CA SER A 343 -26.47 -23.49 -6.52
C SER A 343 -26.46 -23.38 -8.05
N ARG A 344 -25.66 -22.46 -8.63
CA ARG A 344 -25.51 -22.30 -10.08
C ARG A 344 -24.82 -23.50 -10.75
N ALA A 345 -23.91 -24.16 -10.04
CA ALA A 345 -23.21 -25.35 -10.52
C ALA A 345 -24.07 -26.63 -10.44
N GLY A 346 -25.32 -26.54 -9.97
CA GLY A 346 -26.25 -27.67 -9.90
C GLY A 346 -26.36 -28.32 -8.52
N GLY A 347 -25.84 -27.69 -7.47
CA GLY A 347 -26.01 -28.16 -6.10
C GLY A 347 -27.47 -28.14 -5.64
N SER A 348 -27.98 -29.30 -5.23
CA SER A 348 -29.27 -29.45 -4.55
C SER A 348 -29.06 -29.77 -3.08
N VAL A 349 -29.86 -29.17 -2.20
CA VAL A 349 -29.95 -29.65 -0.81
C VAL A 349 -30.79 -30.92 -0.92
N GLU A 350 -30.17 -32.10 -0.82
CA GLU A 350 -30.95 -33.31 -0.56
C GLU A 350 -31.67 -33.06 0.76
N SER A 351 -32.97 -32.87 0.69
CA SER A 351 -33.85 -32.92 1.86
C SER A 351 -33.65 -34.30 2.45
N GLY A 352 -32.80 -34.41 3.46
CA GLY A 352 -32.69 -35.63 4.24
C GLY A 352 -34.06 -35.94 4.81
N GLU A 353 -34.75 -36.89 4.19
CA GLU A 353 -35.83 -37.61 4.84
C GLU A 353 -35.19 -38.28 6.06
N LEU A 354 -35.44 -37.70 7.23
CA LEU A 354 -35.31 -38.40 8.50
C LEU A 354 -36.35 -39.53 8.48
N GLY A 355 -35.95 -40.68 7.94
CA GLY A 355 -36.56 -41.98 8.23
C GLY A 355 -36.01 -42.56 9.52
#